data_AF-A0AAD7TZ51-F1
#
_entry.id   AF-A0AAD7TZ51-F1
#
_cell.length_a   1.000
_cell.length_b   1.000
_cell.length_c   1.000
_cell.angle_alpha   90.00
_cell.angle_beta   90.00
_cell.angle_gamma   90.00
#
_symmetry.space_group_name_H-M   'P 1'
#
loop_
_entity.id
_entity.type
_entity.pdbx_description
1 polymer ?
#
loop_
_entity_poly.entity_id
_entity_poly.type
_entity_poly.pdbx_seq_one_letter_code
_entity_poly.pdbx_strand_id
1 'polypeptide(L)'
;MTLPGLLWFIAVTLAPVTDVTALWNTNAFFAYVFSVLLTGAKWDPRRLVAVVIATAGVLAVVYGGSTSSDDASGGTHEHLDTRAPGRRGAPLVGDLLTLVASIIYGAYQVLYKIYAALPDDPEAQTDTLYSPVASDASSVDDIEDHAENTLLIQEDIVHPLPFGLYPNFLTSAIGICTLLVLWIPVPILDALHIEPFEMPSTALTYGVICGIALTGAVFNAGFMVLLGVWGPIVTSVGSLLTIVLVFVSDALFGGAVETVTFWSILGCGSIVAAFAILAYDLMRGR
;
A
#
# COMPACT_ATOMS: atom_id res chain seq x y z
N MET A 1 0.72 -6.65 -5.87
CA MET A 1 -0.32 -6.80 -4.83
C MET A 1 -0.43 -8.21 -4.26
N THR A 2 -0.56 -9.26 -5.08
CA THR A 2 -0.86 -10.63 -4.63
C THR A 2 0.25 -11.26 -3.78
N LEU A 3 1.50 -11.22 -4.25
CA LEU A 3 2.65 -11.80 -3.57
C LEU A 3 2.91 -11.16 -2.18
N PRO A 4 3.01 -9.82 -2.04
CA PRO A 4 3.10 -9.20 -0.72
C PRO A 4 1.95 -9.55 0.21
N GLY A 5 0.71 -9.58 -0.31
CA GLY A 5 -0.47 -9.93 0.49
C GLY A 5 -0.39 -11.36 1.05
N LEU A 6 0.03 -12.34 0.24
CA LEU A 6 0.21 -13.71 0.68
C LEU A 6 1.29 -13.86 1.76
N LEU A 7 2.43 -13.20 1.56
CA LEU A 7 3.51 -13.18 2.54
C LEU A 7 3.04 -12.57 3.87
N TRP A 8 2.26 -11.49 3.80
CA TRP A 8 1.68 -10.85 4.98
C TRP A 8 0.68 -11.77 5.71
N PHE A 9 -0.25 -12.42 4.99
CA PHE A 9 -1.21 -13.34 5.61
C PHE A 9 -0.52 -14.53 6.28
N ILE A 10 0.54 -15.08 5.67
CA ILE A 10 1.34 -16.14 6.29
C ILE A 10 2.03 -15.59 7.56
N ALA A 11 2.58 -14.37 7.51
CA ALA A 11 3.27 -13.77 8.64
C ALA A 11 2.37 -13.52 9.86
N VAL A 12 1.13 -13.09 9.64
CA VAL A 12 0.12 -12.91 10.71
C VAL A 12 -0.13 -14.21 11.47
N THR A 13 0.05 -15.38 10.86
CA THR A 13 -0.08 -16.67 11.55
C THR A 13 1.15 -17.09 12.35
N LEU A 14 2.28 -16.40 12.19
CA LEU A 14 3.60 -16.76 12.73
C LEU A 14 4.15 -15.74 13.75
N ALA A 15 3.76 -14.48 13.66
CA ALA A 15 4.25 -13.37 14.49
C ALA A 15 3.10 -12.55 15.10
N PRO A 16 3.36 -11.80 16.18
CA PRO A 16 2.36 -10.92 16.80
C PRO A 16 1.82 -9.88 15.80
N VAL A 17 0.52 -9.61 15.88
CA VAL A 17 -0.15 -8.63 15.00
C VAL A 17 0.45 -7.22 15.17
N THR A 18 0.97 -6.90 16.35
CA THR A 18 1.72 -5.67 16.62
C THR A 18 2.97 -5.57 15.75
N ASP A 19 3.84 -6.57 15.79
CA ASP A 19 5.10 -6.57 15.04
C ASP A 19 4.84 -6.59 13.53
N VAL A 20 3.86 -7.38 13.09
CA VAL A 20 3.44 -7.44 11.69
C VAL A 20 2.91 -6.08 11.21
N THR A 21 2.13 -5.36 12.03
CA THR A 21 1.62 -4.04 11.67
C THR A 21 2.75 -3.01 11.60
N ALA A 22 3.65 -3.00 12.58
CA ALA A 22 4.83 -2.11 12.58
C ALA A 22 5.70 -2.35 11.33
N LEU A 23 6.03 -3.61 11.04
CA LEU A 23 6.90 -3.99 9.94
C LEU A 23 6.24 -3.78 8.58
N TRP A 24 4.93 -4.03 8.43
CA TRP A 24 4.23 -3.81 7.18
C TRP A 24 4.25 -2.33 6.77
N ASN A 25 4.06 -1.43 7.74
CA ASN A 25 4.01 0.01 7.49
C ASN A 25 5.37 0.65 7.16
N THR A 26 6.48 -0.08 7.34
CA THR A 26 7.78 0.33 6.78
C THR A 26 7.78 0.39 5.25
N ASN A 27 6.73 -0.11 4.60
CA ASN A 27 6.60 -0.10 3.15
C ASN A 27 6.67 1.31 2.55
N ALA A 28 6.27 2.35 3.28
CA ALA A 28 6.32 3.74 2.83
C ALA A 28 7.76 4.24 2.72
N PHE A 29 8.64 3.79 3.61
CA PHE A 29 10.07 4.05 3.54
C PHE A 29 10.68 3.36 2.32
N PHE A 30 10.38 2.08 2.10
CA PHE A 30 10.88 1.36 0.92
C PHE A 30 10.32 1.93 -0.38
N ALA A 31 9.05 2.34 -0.42
CA ALA A 31 8.45 3.01 -1.57
C ALA A 31 9.21 4.30 -1.93
N TYR A 32 9.63 5.09 -0.94
CA TYR A 32 10.48 6.25 -1.19
C TYR A 32 11.86 5.86 -1.74
N VAL A 33 12.55 4.93 -1.08
CA VAL A 33 13.89 4.48 -1.51
C VAL A 33 13.86 3.93 -2.93
N PHE A 34 12.92 3.04 -3.24
CA PHE A 34 12.76 2.49 -4.58
C PHE A 34 12.32 3.56 -5.59
N SER A 35 11.49 4.53 -5.20
CA SER A 35 11.07 5.62 -6.08
C SER A 35 12.25 6.50 -6.51
N VAL A 36 13.24 6.69 -5.64
CA VAL A 36 14.46 7.43 -5.98
C VAL A 36 15.42 6.55 -6.80
N LEU A 37 15.58 5.28 -6.44
CA LEU A 37 16.51 4.36 -7.11
C LEU A 37 16.06 3.97 -8.54
N LEU A 38 14.78 3.65 -8.74
CA LEU A 38 14.26 3.15 -10.03
C LEU A 38 13.94 4.29 -11.00
N THR A 39 13.49 5.44 -10.50
CA THR A 39 13.16 6.61 -11.35
C THR A 39 14.38 7.51 -11.59
N GLY A 40 15.49 7.31 -10.86
CA GLY A 40 16.70 8.14 -10.98
C GLY A 40 16.51 9.59 -10.54
N ALA A 41 15.43 9.89 -9.81
CA ALA A 41 15.08 11.23 -9.37
C ALA A 41 16.09 11.76 -8.34
N LYS A 42 16.21 13.09 -8.24
CA LYS A 42 17.05 13.73 -7.22
C LYS A 42 16.49 13.44 -5.83
N TRP A 43 17.37 13.17 -4.88
CA TRP A 43 17.00 13.00 -3.48
C TRP A 43 16.38 14.28 -2.93
N ASP A 44 15.10 14.22 -2.60
CA ASP A 44 14.41 15.29 -1.90
C ASP A 44 14.41 15.00 -0.39
N PRO A 45 15.23 15.71 0.41
CA PRO A 45 15.34 15.49 1.83
C PRO A 45 14.04 15.79 2.58
N ARG A 46 13.15 16.64 2.05
CA ARG A 46 11.88 16.98 2.71
C ARG A 46 10.94 15.79 2.72
N ARG A 47 10.82 15.12 1.57
CA ARG A 47 10.04 13.89 1.42
C ARG A 47 10.61 12.76 2.26
N LEU A 48 11.94 12.59 2.28
CA LEU A 48 12.59 11.60 3.13
C LEU A 48 12.30 11.84 4.62
N VAL A 49 12.48 13.07 5.09
CA VAL A 49 12.22 13.44 6.50
C VAL A 49 10.77 13.14 6.86
N ALA A 50 9.82 13.50 6.00
CA ALA A 50 8.43 13.26 6.29
C ALA A 50 8.07 11.76 6.29
N VAL A 51 8.63 10.96 5.38
CA VAL A 51 8.47 9.50 5.40
C VAL A 51 9.06 8.89 6.67
N VAL A 52 10.25 9.32 7.10
CA VAL A 52 10.88 8.86 8.35
C VAL A 52 10.01 9.22 9.56
N ILE A 53 9.52 10.46 9.64
CA ILE A 53 8.60 10.90 10.69
C ILE A 53 7.32 10.04 10.70
N ALA A 54 6.73 9.77 9.53
CA ALA A 54 5.54 8.93 9.44
C ALA A 54 5.81 7.50 9.93
N THR A 55 6.92 6.89 9.49
CA THR A 55 7.28 5.53 9.94
C THR A 55 7.58 5.47 11.44
N ALA A 56 8.26 6.47 12.00
CA ALA A 56 8.48 6.57 13.44
C ALA A 56 7.15 6.76 14.20
N GLY A 57 6.22 7.53 13.63
CA GLY A 57 4.88 7.70 14.16
C GLY A 57 4.10 6.40 14.25
N VAL A 58 4.18 5.56 13.22
CA VAL A 58 3.56 4.23 13.24
C VAL A 58 4.18 3.35 14.33
N LEU A 59 5.51 3.33 14.44
CA LEU A 59 6.18 2.58 15.51
C LEU A 59 5.73 3.06 16.90
N ALA A 60 5.57 4.36 17.10
CA ALA A 60 5.07 4.92 18.35
C ALA A 60 3.61 4.53 18.63
N VAL A 61 2.73 4.50 17.62
CA VAL A 61 1.33 4.04 17.79
C VAL A 61 1.29 2.54 18.13
N VAL A 62 2.06 1.73 17.42
CA VAL A 62 1.99 0.26 17.53
C VAL A 62 2.65 -0.23 18.83
N TYR A 63 3.82 0.30 19.19
CA TYR A 63 4.55 -0.11 20.40
C TYR A 63 4.24 0.74 21.64
N GLY A 64 3.59 1.90 21.47
CA GLY A 64 3.14 2.74 22.57
C GLY A 64 2.14 2.03 23.48
N GLY A 65 1.31 1.13 22.93
CA GLY A 65 0.34 0.35 23.68
C GLY A 65 0.95 -0.72 24.58
N SER A 66 2.12 -1.30 24.24
CA SER A 66 2.73 -2.38 25.00
C SER A 66 3.57 -1.91 26.20
N THR A 67 3.91 -0.63 26.29
CA THR A 67 4.71 -0.07 27.40
C THR A 67 3.85 0.37 28.58
N SER A 68 2.55 0.61 28.38
CA SER A 68 1.62 1.06 29.44
C SER A 68 0.96 -0.10 30.20
N SER A 69 1.19 -1.35 29.80
CA SER A 69 0.57 -2.54 30.43
C SER A 69 1.26 -3.00 31.72
N ASP A 70 2.35 -2.37 32.16
CA ASP A 70 3.05 -2.74 33.41
C ASP A 70 2.49 -2.06 34.67
N ASP A 71 1.62 -1.05 34.56
CA ASP A 71 1.07 -0.31 35.71
C ASP A 71 -0.40 0.11 35.51
N ALA A 72 -1.33 -0.85 35.40
CA ALA A 72 -2.72 -0.72 35.88
C ALA A 72 -3.54 -1.96 35.50
N SER A 73 -4.18 -2.54 36.51
CA SER A 73 -5.15 -3.62 36.42
C SER A 73 -6.40 -3.27 35.58
N GLY A 74 -6.75 -4.15 34.65
CA GLY A 74 -8.13 -4.49 34.30
C GLY A 74 -8.86 -3.54 33.35
N GLY A 75 -8.65 -3.71 32.05
CA GLY A 75 -9.43 -3.05 31.01
C GLY A 75 -9.30 -3.78 29.67
N THR A 76 -10.45 -4.22 29.14
CA THR A 76 -10.59 -5.09 27.98
C THR A 76 -10.22 -4.36 26.69
N HIS A 77 -8.93 -4.29 26.38
CA HIS A 77 -8.52 -4.33 24.99
C HIS A 77 -8.54 -5.78 24.57
N GLU A 78 -9.53 -6.11 23.74
CA GLU A 78 -9.52 -7.31 22.93
C GLU A 78 -8.29 -7.22 22.00
N HIS A 79 -7.13 -7.51 22.58
CA HIS A 79 -6.02 -8.09 21.87
C HIS A 79 -6.68 -9.17 21.03
N LEU A 80 -6.71 -8.99 19.71
CA LEU A 80 -6.67 -10.12 18.79
C LEU A 80 -5.31 -10.81 18.99
N ASP A 81 -5.04 -11.26 20.22
CA ASP A 81 -4.27 -12.42 20.55
C ASP A 81 -5.06 -13.58 19.96
N THR A 82 -5.05 -13.68 18.63
CA THR A 82 -5.25 -14.95 17.95
C THR A 82 -4.02 -15.81 18.23
N ARG A 83 -3.67 -15.99 19.50
CA ARG A 83 -2.74 -16.99 19.98
C ARG A 83 -3.52 -18.30 19.91
N ALA A 84 -3.71 -18.79 18.69
CA ALA A 84 -4.23 -20.12 18.44
C ALA A 84 -3.42 -21.07 19.33
N PRO A 85 -4.07 -21.82 20.25
CA PRO A 85 -3.37 -22.64 21.21
C PRO A 85 -2.67 -23.77 20.45
N GLY A 86 -1.36 -23.67 20.26
CA GLY A 86 -0.54 -24.77 19.72
C GLY A 86 0.60 -24.44 18.75
N ARG A 87 0.75 -23.21 18.23
CA ARG A 87 1.79 -22.96 17.22
C ARG A 87 3.14 -22.56 17.84
N ARG A 88 4.13 -23.46 17.76
CA ARG A 88 5.57 -23.17 17.80
C ARG A 88 5.96 -22.39 16.52
N GLY A 89 5.43 -21.18 16.35
CA GLY A 89 5.88 -20.27 15.28
C GLY A 89 7.19 -19.62 15.71
N ALA A 90 8.20 -19.57 14.85
CA ALA A 90 9.37 -18.74 15.06
C ALA A 90 8.95 -17.28 14.79
N PRO A 91 8.79 -16.41 15.82
CA PRO A 91 8.28 -15.05 15.62
C PRO A 91 9.15 -14.28 14.63
N LEU A 92 10.47 -14.51 14.72
CA LEU A 92 11.47 -13.95 13.82
C LEU A 92 11.24 -14.30 12.34
N VAL A 93 10.67 -15.47 12.03
CA VAL A 93 10.34 -15.84 10.64
C VAL A 93 9.14 -15.02 10.16
N GLY A 94 8.12 -14.81 11.00
CA GLY A 94 6.98 -13.95 10.66
C GLY A 94 7.40 -12.49 10.49
N ASP A 95 8.28 -12.00 11.36
CA ASP A 95 8.84 -10.65 11.26
C ASP A 95 9.65 -10.47 9.97
N LEU A 96 10.55 -11.42 9.67
CA LEU A 96 11.33 -11.42 8.44
C LEU A 96 10.43 -11.49 7.20
N LEU A 97 9.40 -12.32 7.23
CA LEU A 97 8.45 -12.47 6.13
C LEU A 97 7.67 -11.17 5.88
N THR A 98 7.25 -10.49 6.96
CA THR A 98 6.59 -9.19 6.87
C THR A 98 7.52 -8.11 6.33
N LEU A 99 8.78 -8.10 6.75
CA LEU A 99 9.78 -7.17 6.26
C LEU A 99 10.04 -7.39 4.76
N VAL A 100 10.17 -8.64 4.32
CA VAL A 100 10.28 -8.98 2.89
C VAL A 100 9.02 -8.55 2.14
N ALA A 101 7.83 -8.81 2.69
CA ALA A 101 6.56 -8.41 2.08
C ALA A 101 6.47 -6.87 1.91
N SER A 102 6.90 -6.12 2.91
CA SER A 102 6.98 -4.65 2.90
C SER A 102 7.92 -4.12 1.81
N ILE A 103 9.11 -4.71 1.67
CA ILE A 103 10.09 -4.35 0.60
C ILE A 103 9.49 -4.63 -0.78
N ILE A 104 8.93 -5.81 -0.99
CA ILE A 104 8.31 -6.19 -2.27
C ILE A 104 7.12 -5.28 -2.57
N TYR A 105 6.33 -4.90 -1.55
CA TYR A 105 5.21 -3.98 -1.71
C TYR A 105 5.68 -2.57 -2.11
N GLY A 106 6.71 -2.03 -1.46
CA GLY A 106 7.31 -0.75 -1.82
C GLY A 106 7.86 -0.75 -3.25
N ALA A 107 8.58 -1.81 -3.65
CA ALA A 107 9.05 -1.98 -5.02
C ALA A 107 7.90 -2.10 -6.02
N TYR A 108 6.85 -2.86 -5.68
CA TYR A 108 5.66 -3.01 -6.50
C TYR A 108 4.97 -1.67 -6.76
N GLN A 109 4.86 -0.79 -5.77
CA GLN A 109 4.24 0.53 -5.95
C GLN A 109 4.98 1.37 -7.00
N VAL A 110 6.31 1.37 -6.94
CA VAL A 110 7.15 2.13 -7.88
C VAL A 110 7.11 1.50 -9.27
N LEU A 111 7.21 0.17 -9.34
CA LEU A 111 7.08 -0.57 -10.59
C LEU A 111 5.71 -0.32 -11.24
N TYR A 112 4.65 -0.28 -10.44
CA TYR A 112 3.32 0.04 -10.92
C TYR A 112 3.25 1.45 -11.50
N LYS A 113 3.84 2.46 -10.85
CA LYS A 113 3.89 3.83 -11.41
C LYS A 113 4.72 3.90 -12.71
N ILE A 114 5.79 3.10 -12.83
CA ILE A 114 6.67 3.10 -14.02
C ILE A 114 6.02 2.39 -15.21
N TYR A 115 5.38 1.24 -15.00
CA TYR A 115 4.95 0.35 -16.08
C TYR A 115 3.43 0.27 -16.29
N ALA A 116 2.63 0.62 -15.27
CA ALA A 116 1.19 0.38 -15.24
C ALA A 116 0.36 1.64 -14.97
N ALA A 117 0.98 2.78 -14.69
CA ALA A 117 0.31 4.08 -14.85
C ALA A 117 0.68 4.58 -16.25
N LEU A 118 -0.29 4.55 -17.18
CA LEU A 118 -0.13 5.14 -18.51
C LEU A 118 0.34 6.60 -18.36
N PRO A 119 1.15 7.14 -19.30
CA PRO A 119 1.48 8.58 -19.39
C PRO A 119 0.28 9.53 -19.59
N ASP A 120 -0.93 9.14 -19.17
CA ASP A 120 -2.15 9.97 -19.16
C ASP A 120 -2.15 10.97 -17.98
N ASP A 121 -1.00 11.58 -17.69
CA ASP A 121 -1.00 12.88 -17.03
C ASP A 121 -1.15 13.93 -18.13
N PRO A 122 -2.12 14.87 -18.02
CA PRO A 122 -2.21 16.01 -18.94
C PRO A 122 -0.92 16.87 -18.96
N GLU A 123 -0.04 16.71 -17.97
CA GLU A 123 1.29 17.33 -17.92
C GLU A 123 2.32 16.63 -18.84
N ALA A 124 2.23 15.32 -19.04
CA ALA A 124 3.14 14.58 -19.93
C ALA A 124 2.84 14.86 -21.41
N GLN A 125 1.57 15.11 -21.76
CA GLN A 125 1.19 15.58 -23.09
C GLN A 125 1.68 17.01 -23.37
N THR A 126 1.70 17.90 -22.37
CA THR A 126 2.25 19.26 -22.58
C THR A 126 3.77 19.27 -22.77
N ASP A 127 4.52 18.41 -22.08
CA ASP A 127 5.99 18.35 -22.23
C ASP A 127 6.42 17.66 -23.54
N THR A 128 5.69 16.65 -24.03
CA THR A 128 6.00 16.03 -25.34
C THR A 128 5.56 16.88 -26.54
N LEU A 129 4.59 17.77 -26.35
CA LEU A 129 4.08 18.66 -27.40
C LEU A 129 4.89 19.96 -27.53
N TYR A 130 5.79 20.24 -26.57
CA TYR A 130 6.73 21.36 -26.61
C TYR A 130 8.19 20.88 -26.56
N SER A 131 8.61 20.11 -27.57
CA SER A 131 10.04 20.06 -27.89
C SER A 131 10.48 21.46 -28.33
N PRO A 132 11.47 22.10 -27.70
CA PRO A 132 12.09 23.27 -28.30
C PRO A 132 12.63 22.84 -29.66
N VAL A 133 12.27 23.56 -30.72
CA VAL A 133 12.85 23.34 -32.04
C VAL A 133 14.36 23.47 -31.89
N ALA A 134 15.09 22.36 -31.99
CA ALA A 134 16.52 22.38 -32.17
C ALA A 134 16.76 23.07 -33.52
N SER A 135 17.07 24.36 -33.47
CA SER A 135 17.72 25.07 -34.55
C SER A 135 19.14 24.53 -34.64
N ASP A 136 19.34 23.42 -35.33
CA ASP A 136 20.52 23.23 -36.16
C ASP A 136 20.33 22.08 -37.15
N ALA A 137 20.58 22.42 -38.42
CA ALA A 137 20.49 21.54 -39.56
C ALA A 137 21.59 20.47 -39.50
N SER A 138 21.24 19.19 -39.55
CA SER A 138 22.01 18.15 -40.27
C SER A 138 21.35 16.76 -40.25
N SER A 139 21.38 16.12 -41.43
CA SER A 139 21.06 14.73 -41.80
C SER A 139 19.60 14.25 -41.72
N VAL A 140 19.03 14.00 -42.91
CA VAL A 140 17.61 13.74 -43.21
C VAL A 140 17.29 12.23 -43.37
N ASP A 141 18.24 11.30 -43.26
CA ASP A 141 17.98 9.89 -43.64
C ASP A 141 17.64 8.91 -42.50
N ASP A 142 17.77 9.27 -41.22
CA ASP A 142 17.52 8.35 -40.09
C ASP A 142 16.17 8.57 -39.36
N ILE A 143 15.34 9.50 -39.83
CA ILE A 143 14.10 9.94 -39.15
C ILE A 143 12.85 9.18 -39.65
N GLU A 144 12.86 8.68 -40.89
CA GLU A 144 11.65 8.15 -41.53
C GLU A 144 11.17 6.81 -40.92
N ASP A 145 12.08 5.89 -40.58
CA ASP A 145 11.72 4.54 -40.07
C ASP A 145 11.23 4.52 -38.60
N HIS A 146 11.65 5.51 -37.79
CA HIS A 146 11.20 5.67 -36.41
C HIS A 146 9.93 6.53 -36.31
N ALA A 147 9.73 7.45 -37.24
CA ALA A 147 8.51 8.26 -37.32
C ALA A 147 7.30 7.42 -37.72
N GLU A 148 7.42 6.49 -38.68
CA GLU A 148 6.29 5.63 -39.07
C GLU A 148 5.85 4.70 -37.93
N ASN A 149 6.79 4.04 -37.23
CA ASN A 149 6.43 3.17 -36.09
C ASN A 149 5.83 3.93 -34.90
N THR A 150 6.20 5.20 -34.73
CA THR A 150 5.64 6.06 -33.67
C THR A 150 4.27 6.62 -34.08
N LEU A 151 4.08 6.96 -35.35
CA LEU A 151 2.82 7.50 -35.87
C LEU A 151 1.73 6.43 -36.00
N LEU A 152 2.07 5.17 -36.32
CA LEU A 152 1.09 4.08 -36.35
C LEU A 152 0.59 3.65 -34.96
N ILE A 153 1.30 3.99 -33.89
CA ILE A 153 0.81 3.80 -32.50
C ILE A 153 -0.01 5.02 -32.04
N GLN A 154 0.21 6.19 -32.64
CA GLN A 154 -0.37 7.46 -32.21
C GLN A 154 -1.77 7.73 -32.77
N GLU A 155 -2.19 7.09 -33.87
CA GLU A 155 -3.47 7.39 -34.55
C GLU A 155 -4.75 6.85 -33.87
N ASP A 156 -4.68 5.99 -32.85
CA ASP A 156 -5.87 5.24 -32.38
C ASP A 156 -6.19 5.37 -30.87
N ILE A 157 -6.08 6.57 -30.28
CA ILE A 157 -6.60 6.86 -28.93
C ILE A 157 -7.56 8.06 -28.96
N VAL A 158 -8.78 7.80 -29.43
CA VAL A 158 -9.79 8.85 -29.68
C VAL A 158 -10.51 9.35 -28.40
N HIS A 159 -10.34 8.75 -27.22
CA HIS A 159 -10.84 9.33 -25.96
C HIS A 159 -9.97 8.93 -24.76
N PRO A 160 -9.54 9.85 -23.89
CA PRO A 160 -8.92 9.45 -22.62
C PRO A 160 -9.95 8.68 -21.81
N LEU A 161 -9.58 7.47 -21.36
CA LEU A 161 -10.45 6.65 -20.53
C LEU A 161 -10.82 7.42 -19.24
N PRO A 162 -12.01 7.21 -18.67
CA PRO A 162 -12.43 7.96 -17.48
C PRO A 162 -11.47 7.75 -16.32
N PHE A 163 -11.29 8.80 -15.52
CA PHE A 163 -10.34 8.85 -14.40
C PHE A 163 -10.39 7.58 -13.54
N GLY A 164 -9.24 6.91 -13.42
CA GLY A 164 -9.11 5.71 -12.61
C GLY A 164 -9.64 4.41 -13.22
N LEU A 165 -10.20 4.42 -14.45
CA LEU A 165 -10.71 3.19 -15.07
C LEU A 165 -9.59 2.20 -15.42
N TYR A 166 -8.50 2.69 -16.01
CA TYR A 166 -7.32 1.87 -16.33
C TYR A 166 -6.69 1.20 -15.09
N PRO A 167 -6.34 1.93 -14.01
CA PRO A 167 -5.77 1.30 -12.82
C PRO A 167 -6.74 0.33 -12.13
N ASN A 168 -8.05 0.62 -12.13
CA ASN A 168 -9.06 -0.30 -11.57
C ASN A 168 -9.29 -1.53 -12.45
N PHE A 169 -9.16 -1.39 -13.78
CA PHE A 169 -9.19 -2.53 -14.69
C PHE A 169 -8.00 -3.46 -14.45
N LEU A 170 -6.77 -2.92 -14.35
CA LEU A 170 -5.59 -3.72 -14.01
C LEU A 170 -5.72 -4.38 -12.64
N THR A 171 -6.21 -3.64 -11.64
CA THR A 171 -6.40 -4.16 -10.28
C THR A 171 -7.44 -5.29 -10.24
N SER A 172 -8.55 -5.14 -10.97
CA SER A 172 -9.56 -6.20 -11.06
C SER A 172 -9.06 -7.41 -11.84
N ALA A 173 -8.28 -7.24 -12.92
CA ALA A 173 -7.64 -8.33 -13.64
C ALA A 173 -6.66 -9.11 -12.76
N ILE A 174 -5.83 -8.41 -11.96
CA ILE A 174 -4.96 -9.04 -10.96
C ILE A 174 -5.81 -9.80 -9.93
N GLY A 175 -6.90 -9.21 -9.45
CA GLY A 175 -7.83 -9.85 -8.50
C GLY A 175 -8.48 -11.11 -9.06
N ILE A 176 -8.91 -11.11 -10.33
CA ILE A 176 -9.49 -12.29 -11.00
C ILE A 176 -8.44 -13.38 -11.14
N CYS A 177 -7.23 -13.05 -11.61
CA CYS A 177 -6.12 -14.01 -11.68
C CYS A 177 -5.82 -14.62 -10.30
N THR A 178 -5.84 -13.79 -9.26
CA THR A 178 -5.67 -14.22 -7.86
C THR A 178 -6.76 -15.20 -7.44
N LEU A 179 -8.02 -14.88 -7.73
CA LEU A 179 -9.16 -15.73 -7.41
C LEU A 179 -9.04 -17.08 -8.11
N LEU A 180 -8.59 -17.10 -9.37
CA LEU A 180 -8.41 -18.32 -10.17
C LEU A 180 -7.24 -19.21 -9.71
N VAL A 181 -6.25 -18.65 -9.02
CA VAL A 181 -5.06 -19.39 -8.56
C VAL A 181 -5.17 -19.78 -7.09
N LEU A 182 -5.62 -18.88 -6.21
CA LEU A 182 -5.58 -19.09 -4.76
C LEU A 182 -6.65 -20.04 -4.21
N TRP A 183 -7.67 -20.38 -4.99
CA TRP A 183 -8.62 -21.42 -4.58
C TRP A 183 -8.03 -22.83 -4.74
N ILE A 184 -7.01 -23.03 -5.60
CA ILE A 184 -6.46 -24.37 -5.94
C ILE A 184 -5.78 -25.06 -4.75
N PRO A 185 -5.01 -24.37 -3.88
CA PRO A 185 -4.40 -25.01 -2.70
C PRO A 185 -5.41 -25.49 -1.66
N VAL A 186 -6.59 -24.86 -1.57
CA VAL A 186 -7.62 -25.19 -0.56
C VAL A 186 -8.09 -26.66 -0.65
N PRO A 187 -8.57 -27.18 -1.80
CA PRO A 187 -8.97 -28.57 -1.91
C PRO A 187 -7.80 -29.55 -1.75
N ILE A 188 -6.57 -29.13 -2.08
CA ILE A 188 -5.37 -29.96 -1.91
C ILE A 188 -5.07 -30.14 -0.41
N LEU A 189 -5.19 -29.08 0.38
CA LEU A 189 -4.97 -29.12 1.83
C LEU A 189 -6.04 -29.95 2.57
N ASP A 190 -7.30 -29.85 2.13
CA ASP A 190 -8.41 -30.66 2.64
C ASP A 190 -8.21 -32.15 2.31
N ALA A 191 -7.81 -32.46 1.06
CA ALA A 191 -7.49 -33.83 0.66
C ALA A 191 -6.32 -34.43 1.47
N LEU A 192 -5.32 -33.60 1.81
CA LEU A 192 -4.17 -33.98 2.64
C LEU A 192 -4.48 -34.03 4.15
N HIS A 193 -5.70 -33.67 4.58
CA HIS A 193 -6.12 -33.63 5.99
C HIS A 193 -5.20 -32.78 6.90
N ILE A 194 -4.52 -31.78 6.34
CA ILE A 194 -3.63 -30.90 7.11
C ILE A 194 -4.46 -29.84 7.83
N GLU A 195 -5.46 -29.26 7.15
CA GLU A 195 -6.46 -28.35 7.71
C GLU A 195 -7.83 -28.69 7.09
N PRO A 196 -8.84 -29.12 7.88
CA PRO A 196 -10.16 -29.46 7.36
C PRO A 196 -10.90 -28.21 6.88
N PHE A 197 -11.54 -28.29 5.71
CA PHE A 197 -12.33 -27.18 5.17
C PHE A 197 -13.70 -27.10 5.86
N GLU A 198 -13.87 -26.17 6.79
CA GLU A 198 -15.16 -25.87 7.42
C GLU A 198 -15.83 -24.65 6.78
N MET A 199 -17.02 -24.85 6.24
CA MET A 199 -17.83 -23.74 5.74
C MET A 199 -18.44 -22.95 6.92
N PRO A 200 -18.52 -21.61 6.81
CA PRO A 200 -19.14 -20.79 7.85
C PRO A 200 -20.56 -21.26 8.18
N SER A 201 -20.86 -21.46 9.46
CA SER A 201 -22.14 -22.01 9.92
C SER A 201 -23.32 -21.04 9.85
N THR A 202 -23.05 -19.73 9.73
CA THR A 202 -24.04 -18.66 9.91
C THR A 202 -24.03 -17.67 8.76
N ALA A 203 -25.23 -17.28 8.26
CA ALA A 203 -25.40 -16.28 7.20
C ALA A 203 -24.77 -14.92 7.54
N LEU A 204 -24.74 -14.56 8.83
CA LEU A 204 -24.05 -13.37 9.33
C LEU A 204 -22.56 -13.41 9.02
N THR A 205 -21.89 -14.55 9.26
CA THR A 205 -20.46 -14.72 9.00
C THR A 205 -20.14 -14.53 7.52
N TYR A 206 -20.98 -15.08 6.62
CA TYR A 206 -20.87 -14.80 5.18
C TYR A 206 -21.04 -13.31 4.86
N GLY A 207 -22.01 -12.65 5.48
CA GLY A 207 -22.24 -11.21 5.32
C GLY A 207 -21.04 -10.37 5.75
N VAL A 208 -20.42 -10.70 6.89
CA VAL A 208 -19.22 -10.02 7.40
C VAL A 208 -18.02 -10.26 6.48
N ILE A 209 -17.78 -11.50 6.04
CA ILE A 209 -16.70 -11.82 5.10
C ILE A 209 -16.87 -11.05 3.79
N CYS A 210 -18.10 -11.03 3.26
CA CYS A 210 -18.44 -10.27 2.05
C CYS A 210 -18.20 -8.76 2.26
N GLY A 211 -18.59 -8.22 3.41
CA GLY A 211 -18.34 -6.83 3.78
C GLY A 211 -16.85 -6.49 3.82
N ILE A 212 -16.04 -7.30 4.51
CA ILE A 212 -14.58 -7.12 4.60
C ILE A 212 -13.95 -7.18 3.19
N ALA A 213 -14.36 -8.16 2.37
CA ALA A 213 -13.86 -8.30 1.00
C ALA A 213 -14.23 -7.08 0.12
N LEU A 214 -15.47 -6.60 0.23
CA LEU A 214 -15.96 -5.45 -0.53
C LEU A 214 -15.22 -4.17 -0.14
N THR A 215 -15.12 -3.88 1.16
CA THR A 215 -14.41 -2.69 1.65
C THR A 215 -12.92 -2.76 1.33
N GLY A 216 -12.31 -3.95 1.42
CA GLY A 216 -10.93 -4.17 0.99
C GLY A 216 -10.72 -3.95 -0.52
N ALA A 217 -11.68 -4.37 -1.35
CA ALA A 217 -11.64 -4.11 -2.79
C ALA A 217 -11.75 -2.61 -3.10
N VAL A 218 -12.64 -1.89 -2.42
CA VAL A 218 -12.76 -0.42 -2.54
C VAL A 218 -11.48 0.28 -2.12
N PHE A 219 -10.87 -0.14 -1.00
CA PHE A 219 -9.58 0.39 -0.54
C PHE A 219 -8.48 0.15 -1.58
N ASN A 220 -8.34 -1.07 -2.11
CA ASN A 220 -7.32 -1.39 -3.11
C ASN A 220 -7.53 -0.62 -4.43
N ALA A 221 -8.79 -0.48 -4.88
CA ALA A 221 -9.14 0.32 -6.05
C ALA A 221 -8.74 1.80 -5.85
N GLY A 222 -9.16 2.39 -4.73
CA GLY A 222 -8.81 3.77 -4.39
C GLY A 222 -7.30 3.97 -4.26
N PHE A 223 -6.60 3.05 -3.60
CA PHE A 223 -5.15 3.08 -3.43
C PHE A 223 -4.42 3.11 -4.78
N MET A 224 -4.87 2.33 -5.76
CA MET A 224 -4.25 2.27 -7.09
C MET A 224 -4.49 3.53 -7.91
N VAL A 225 -5.67 4.13 -7.79
CA VAL A 225 -5.96 5.44 -8.38
C VAL A 225 -5.06 6.51 -7.75
N LEU A 226 -4.96 6.56 -6.42
CA LEU A 226 -4.09 7.52 -5.72
C LEU A 226 -2.63 7.35 -6.13
N LEU A 227 -2.15 6.11 -6.26
CA LEU A 227 -0.78 5.82 -6.66
C LEU A 227 -0.51 6.37 -8.07
N GLY A 228 -1.46 6.22 -8.99
CA GLY A 228 -1.39 6.80 -10.32
C GLY A 228 -1.28 8.32 -10.29
N VAL A 229 -2.09 8.99 -9.46
CA VAL A 229 -2.28 10.46 -9.50
C VAL A 229 -1.28 11.22 -8.65
N TRP A 230 -0.95 10.74 -7.45
CA TRP A 230 -0.06 11.42 -6.49
C TRP A 230 1.32 10.76 -6.38
N GLY A 231 1.50 9.59 -6.99
CA GLY A 231 2.73 8.84 -6.96
C GLY A 231 2.90 7.99 -5.69
N PRO A 232 3.86 7.04 -5.71
CA PRO A 232 4.00 6.01 -4.67
C PRO A 232 4.30 6.60 -3.28
N ILE A 233 5.07 7.68 -3.20
CA ILE A 233 5.49 8.27 -1.92
C ILE A 233 4.28 8.84 -1.15
N VAL A 234 3.48 9.68 -1.80
CA VAL A 234 2.33 10.35 -1.15
C VAL A 234 1.24 9.33 -0.84
N THR A 235 0.99 8.38 -1.74
CA THR A 235 -0.01 7.33 -1.53
C THR A 235 0.35 6.39 -0.39
N SER A 236 1.62 5.97 -0.27
CA SER A 236 2.05 5.08 0.82
C SER A 236 1.99 5.80 2.17
N VAL A 237 2.42 7.06 2.28
CA VAL A 237 2.26 7.84 3.52
C VAL A 237 0.79 8.13 3.82
N GLY A 238 -0.02 8.41 2.80
CA GLY A 238 -1.46 8.60 2.94
C GLY A 238 -2.17 7.36 3.49
N SER A 239 -1.70 6.16 3.14
CA SER A 239 -2.24 4.93 3.72
C SER A 239 -1.97 4.82 5.23
N LEU A 240 -0.89 5.42 5.76
CA LEU A 240 -0.63 5.46 7.20
C LEU A 240 -1.65 6.34 7.94
N LEU A 241 -2.26 7.31 7.26
CA LEU A 241 -3.34 8.13 7.85
C LEU A 241 -4.57 7.28 8.17
N THR A 242 -4.75 6.12 7.53
CA THR A 242 -5.82 5.19 7.89
C THR A 242 -5.66 4.67 9.32
N ILE A 243 -4.42 4.50 9.81
CA ILE A 243 -4.14 4.11 11.20
C ILE A 243 -4.64 5.19 12.15
N VAL A 244 -4.44 6.47 11.80
CA VAL A 244 -4.95 7.60 12.57
C VAL A 244 -6.48 7.62 12.55
N LEU A 245 -7.11 7.37 11.39
CA LEU A 245 -8.56 7.30 11.30
C LEU A 245 -9.15 6.13 12.09
N VAL A 246 -8.50 4.97 12.08
CA VAL A 246 -8.87 3.82 12.90
C VAL A 246 -8.75 4.18 14.39
N PHE A 247 -7.65 4.81 14.80
CA PHE A 247 -7.47 5.27 16.18
C PHE A 247 -8.55 6.28 16.61
N VAL A 248 -8.86 7.28 15.77
CA VAL A 248 -9.92 8.26 16.05
C VAL A 248 -11.29 7.58 16.11
N SER A 249 -11.57 6.64 15.20
CA SER A 249 -12.82 5.88 15.21
C SER A 249 -12.95 5.05 16.48
N ASP A 250 -11.88 4.39 16.92
CA ASP A 250 -11.87 3.62 18.16
C ASP A 250 -12.06 4.52 19.39
N ALA A 251 -11.41 5.69 19.42
CA ALA A 251 -11.56 6.65 20.50
C ALA A 251 -13.00 7.26 20.57
N LEU A 252 -13.65 7.49 19.44
CA LEU A 252 -14.99 8.09 19.38
C LEU A 252 -16.13 7.08 19.59
N PHE A 253 -16.01 5.88 19.03
CA PHE A 253 -17.08 4.88 18.98
C PHE A 253 -16.80 3.63 19.83
N GLY A 254 -15.53 3.31 20.09
CA GLY A 254 -15.10 2.11 20.82
C GLY A 254 -15.17 2.22 22.35
N GLY A 255 -15.43 3.41 22.89
CA GLY A 255 -15.60 3.63 24.33
C GLY A 255 -14.33 3.47 25.17
N ALA A 256 -13.17 3.31 24.53
CA ALA A 256 -11.91 3.06 25.19
C ALA A 256 -11.12 4.37 25.42
N VAL A 257 -11.32 4.97 26.60
CA VAL A 257 -10.50 6.11 27.06
C VAL A 257 -9.07 5.64 27.40
N GLU A 258 -8.86 4.33 27.59
CA GLU A 258 -7.59 3.70 27.94
C GLU A 258 -6.65 3.48 26.74
N THR A 259 -7.13 3.51 25.48
CA THR A 259 -6.26 3.46 24.28
C THR A 259 -5.56 4.76 23.97
N VAL A 260 -6.04 5.85 24.57
CA VAL A 260 -5.52 7.20 24.35
C VAL A 260 -4.26 7.38 25.20
N THR A 261 -3.21 6.65 24.83
CA THR A 261 -1.88 6.81 25.42
C THR A 261 -1.20 8.06 24.86
N PHE A 262 -0.27 8.63 25.63
CA PHE A 262 0.56 9.73 25.14
C PHE A 262 1.31 9.35 23.85
N TRP A 263 1.77 8.10 23.74
CA TRP A 263 2.46 7.57 22.56
C TRP A 263 1.55 7.47 21.34
N SER A 264 0.29 7.06 21.51
CA SER A 264 -0.70 7.00 20.43
C SER A 264 -1.02 8.39 19.89
N ILE A 265 -1.19 9.39 20.77
CA ILE A 265 -1.42 10.79 20.37
C ILE A 265 -0.20 11.35 19.63
N LEU A 266 1.00 11.16 20.19
CA LEU A 266 2.24 11.64 19.59
C LEU A 266 2.47 11.00 18.21
N GLY A 267 2.26 9.68 18.11
CA GLY A 267 2.38 8.92 16.89
C GLY A 267 1.38 9.39 15.82
N CYS A 268 0.09 9.51 16.17
CA CYS A 268 -0.94 10.04 15.26
C CYS A 268 -0.63 11.47 14.81
N GLY A 269 -0.22 12.35 15.74
CA GLY A 269 0.18 13.72 15.41
C GLY A 269 1.35 13.78 14.44
N SER A 270 2.36 12.91 14.62
CA SER A 270 3.50 12.84 13.72
C SER A 270 3.14 12.33 12.32
N ILE A 271 2.22 11.36 12.20
CA ILE A 271 1.71 10.88 10.90
C ILE A 271 0.95 11.98 10.17
N VAL A 272 0.09 12.72 10.87
CA VAL A 272 -0.64 13.86 10.30
C VAL A 272 0.31 14.97 9.85
N ALA A 273 1.31 15.31 10.67
CA ALA A 273 2.32 16.30 10.33
C ALA A 273 3.15 15.89 9.11
N ALA A 274 3.59 14.63 9.05
CA ALA A 274 4.28 14.09 7.90
C ALA A 274 3.43 14.17 6.63
N PHE A 275 2.18 13.72 6.68
CA PHE A 275 1.27 13.82 5.53
C PHE A 275 1.04 15.27 5.10
N ALA A 276 0.88 16.20 6.05
CA ALA A 276 0.73 17.62 5.74
C ALA A 276 1.96 18.22 5.04
N ILE A 277 3.17 17.82 5.44
CA ILE A 277 4.41 18.23 4.78
C ILE A 277 4.44 17.73 3.33
N LEU A 278 4.10 16.45 3.08
CA LEU A 278 4.04 15.92 1.72
C LEU A 278 2.94 16.57 0.89
N ALA A 279 1.76 16.79 1.47
CA ALA A 279 0.63 17.42 0.78
C ALA A 279 0.97 18.86 0.39
N TYR A 280 1.61 19.62 1.28
CA TYR A 280 2.07 20.97 0.99
C TYR A 280 3.16 20.99 -0.09
N ASP A 281 4.13 20.07 -0.03
CA ASP A 281 5.17 19.94 -1.06
C ASP A 281 4.55 19.59 -2.43
N LEU A 282 3.56 18.70 -2.46
CA LEU A 282 2.82 18.36 -3.67
C LEU A 282 2.04 19.56 -4.25
N MET A 283 1.43 20.39 -3.39
CA MET A 283 0.69 21.58 -3.84
C MET A 283 1.61 22.70 -4.33
N ARG A 284 2.83 22.79 -3.82
CA ARG A 284 3.80 23.84 -4.16
C ARG A 284 4.72 23.46 -5.33
N GLY A 285 4.85 22.18 -5.60
CA GLY A 285 5.57 21.63 -6.76
C GLY A 285 4.72 21.53 -8.03
N ARG A 286 3.44 21.92 -7.98
CA ARG A 286 2.56 22.22 -9.12
C ARG A 286 2.58 23.73 -9.35
#